data_AF-A0A950KVZ1-F1
#
_entry.id   AF-A0A950KVZ1-F1
#
_cell.length_a   1.000
_cell.length_b   1.000
_cell.length_c   1.000
_cell.angle_alpha   90.00
_cell.angle_beta   90.00
_cell.angle_gamma   90.00
#
_symmetry.space_group_name_H-M   'P 1'
#
loop_
_entity.id
_entity.type
_entity.pdbx_description
1 polymer ?
#
loop_
_entity_poly.entity_id
_entity_poly.type
_entity_poly.pdbx_seq_one_letter_code
_entity_poly.pdbx_strand_id
1 'polypeptide(L)' 'NYMWASDFPHADSTWPHSREVIARDFEGVPETVIRKIVFENCARLYRIDL' A
#
# COMPACT_ATOMS: atom_id res chain seq x y z
N ASN A 1 -9.16 -7.21 7.18
CA ASN A 1 -7.87 -7.32 6.48
C ASN A 1 -7.82 -6.25 5.42
N TYR A 2 -6.84 -5.34 5.50
CA TYR A 2 -6.70 -4.19 4.60
C TYR A 2 -5.44 -4.34 3.74
N MET A 3 -5.51 -3.89 2.48
CA MET A 3 -4.39 -3.79 1.54
C MET A 3 -4.50 -2.47 0.78
N TRP A 4 -3.36 -1.88 0.44
CA TRP A 4 -3.30 -0.71 -0.43
C TRP A 4 -3.07 -1.13 -1.89
N ALA A 5 -3.62 -0.38 -2.85
CA ALA A 5 -3.37 -0.59 -4.28
C ALA A 5 -3.22 0.77 -4.98
N SER A 6 -2.39 0.81 -6.03
CA SER A 6 -2.21 2.03 -6.83
C SER A 6 -3.32 2.27 -7.84
N ASP A 7 -4.02 1.20 -8.22
CA ASP A 7 -5.01 1.13 -9.32
C ASP A 7 -4.49 1.60 -10.69
N PHE A 8 -3.19 1.43 -10.95
CA PHE A 8 -2.60 1.76 -12.25
C PHE A 8 -3.11 0.81 -13.36
N PRO A 9 -3.42 1.31 -14.58
CA PRO A 9 -3.25 2.67 -15.09
C PRO A 9 -4.54 3.51 -15.12
N HIS A 10 -5.51 3.26 -14.23
CA HIS A 10 -6.77 4.00 -14.25
C HIS A 10 -6.53 5.51 -14.02
N ALA A 11 -7.46 6.33 -14.51
CA ALA A 11 -7.33 7.79 -14.50
C ALA A 11 -7.28 8.38 -13.08
N ASP A 12 -7.83 7.67 -12.11
CA ASP A 12 -7.82 7.95 -10.68
C ASP A 12 -6.72 7.22 -9.92
N SER A 13 -5.80 6.55 -10.64
CA SER A 13 -4.64 5.90 -10.02
C SER A 13 -3.74 6.90 -9.31
N THR A 14 -2.99 6.39 -8.33
CA THR A 14 -2.02 7.22 -7.58
C THR A 14 -0.68 7.37 -8.30
N TRP A 15 -0.51 6.76 -9.48
CA TRP A 15 0.73 6.84 -10.27
C TRP A 15 0.90 8.24 -10.90
N PRO A 16 2.10 8.84 -10.94
CA PRO A 16 3.40 8.33 -10.47
C PRO A 16 3.76 8.64 -9.01
N HIS A 17 2.81 9.16 -8.23
CA HIS A 17 3.04 9.72 -6.89
C HIS A 17 2.55 8.82 -5.75
N SER A 18 2.56 7.50 -5.96
CA SER A 18 2.02 6.53 -5.00
C SER A 18 2.69 6.59 -3.63
N ARG A 19 3.99 6.91 -3.58
CA ARG A 19 4.75 6.97 -2.33
C ARG A 19 4.33 8.17 -1.48
N GLU A 20 4.11 9.32 -2.12
CA GLU A 20 3.64 10.55 -1.50
C GLU A 20 2.21 10.39 -0.99
N VAL A 21 1.34 9.72 -1.76
CA VAL A 21 -0.03 9.41 -1.33
C VAL A 21 -0.03 8.50 -0.10
N ILE A 22 0.78 7.44 -0.09
CA ILE A 22 0.93 6.56 1.08
C ILE A 22 1.44 7.36 2.30
N ALA A 23 2.46 8.20 2.13
CA ALA A 23 3.01 8.99 3.24
C ALA A 23 1.98 9.95 3.84
N ARG A 24 1.19 10.63 2.98
CA ARG A 24 0.10 11.52 3.39
C ARG A 24 -1.02 10.79 4.12
N ASP A 25 -1.52 9.70 3.53
CA ASP A 25 -2.73 9.03 4.03
C ASP A 25 -2.49 8.22 5.31
N PHE A 26 -1.24 7.84 5.57
CA PHE A 26 -0.83 7.09 6.76
C PHE A 26 -0.09 7.94 7.80
N GLU A 27 -0.15 9.28 7.72
CA GLU A 27 0.43 10.15 8.74
C GLU A 27 -0.09 9.80 10.15
N GLY A 28 0.82 9.62 11.10
CA GLY A 28 0.50 9.24 12.48
C GLY A 28 0.13 7.77 12.70
N VAL A 29 0.07 6.96 11.64
CA VAL A 29 -0.17 5.50 11.76
C VAL A 29 1.15 4.80 12.12
N PRO A 30 1.17 3.85 13.08
CA PRO A 30 2.37 3.10 13.40
C PRO A 30 2.94 2.36 12.18
N GLU A 31 4.27 2.41 11.99
CA GLU A 31 4.95 1.81 10.84
C GLU A 31 4.66 0.31 10.68
N THR A 32 4.51 -0.41 11.79
CA THR A 32 4.15 -1.85 11.78
C THR A 32 2.76 -2.11 11.21
N VAL A 33 1.83 -1.16 11.33
CA VAL A 33 0.50 -1.24 10.72
C VAL A 33 0.59 -0.88 9.24
N ILE A 34 1.32 0.18 8.88
CA ILE A 34 1.55 0.57 7.47
C ILE A 34 2.15 -0.61 6.71
N ARG A 35 3.22 -1.22 7.24
CA ARG A 35 3.90 -2.38 6.65
C ARG A 35 2.95 -3.54 6.35
N LYS A 36 1.98 -3.82 7.23
CA LYS A 36 0.97 -4.85 6.98
C LYS A 36 0.07 -4.50 5.80
N ILE A 37 -0.35 -3.24 5.70
CA ILE A 37 -1.33 -2.77 4.71
C ILE A 37 -0.68 -2.62 3.32
N VAL A 38 0.51 -2.04 3.25
CA VAL A 38 1.18 -1.78 1.96
C VAL A 38 1.97 -2.97 1.42
N PHE A 39 2.24 -3.99 2.25
CA PHE A 39 3.14 -5.09 1.87
C PHE A 39 2.72 -6.47 2.40
N GLU A 40 2.79 -6.71 3.71
CA GLU A 40 2.77 -8.09 4.25
C GLU A 40 1.45 -8.83 3.98
N ASN A 41 0.32 -8.13 4.02
CA ASN A 41 -0.98 -8.75 3.72
C ASN A 41 -1.06 -9.22 2.27
N CYS A 42 -0.53 -8.45 1.33
CA CYS A 42 -0.49 -8.81 -0.08
C CYS A 42 0.44 -10.02 -0.31
N ALA A 43 1.66 -9.94 0.23
CA ALA A 43 2.64 -11.03 0.13
C ALA A 43 2.09 -12.35 0.68
N ARG A 44 1.46 -12.32 1.86
CA ARG A 44 0.86 -13.50 2.48
C ARG A 44 -0.34 -14.03 1.70
N LEU A 45 -1.21 -13.16 1.19
CA LEU A 45 -2.40 -13.57 0.45
C LEU A 45 -2.04 -14.27 -0.86
N TYR A 46 -1.12 -13.68 -1.60
CA TYR A 46 -0.69 -14.18 -2.91
C TYR A 46 0.49 -15.15 -2.86
N ARG A 47 0.99 -15.47 -1.65
CA ARG A 47 2.13 -16.37 -1.42
C ARG A 47 3.37 -15.94 -2.22
N ILE A 48 3.67 -14.65 -2.16
CA ILE A 48 4.87 -14.06 -2.77
C ILE A 48 6.06 -14.36 -1.85
N ASP A 49 7.12 -14.94 -2.40
CA ASP A 49 8.38 -15.14 -1.69
C ASP A 49 9.03 -13.78 -1.40
N LEU A 50 9.48 -13.58 -0.16
CA LEU A 50 10.03 -12.32 0.35
C LEU A 50 11.55 -12.35 0.48
#